data_AF-A0A819QZV9-F1
#
_entry.id   AF-A0A819QZV9-F1
#
_cell.length_a   1.000
_cell.length_b   1.000
_cell.length_c   1.000
_cell.angle_alpha   90.00
_cell.angle_beta   90.00
_cell.angle_gamma   90.00
#
_symmetry.space_group_name_H-M   'P 1'
#
loop_
_entity.id
_entity.type
_entity.pdbx_description
1 polymer ?
#
loop_
_entity_poly.entity_id
_entity_poly.type
_entity_poly.pdbx_seq_one_letter_code
_entity_poly.pdbx_strand_id
1 'polypeptide(L)'
;MTTNKMILESLSNELFIELFELFDAVDLFRAFYGLNTRFNSLLIHLRGYRVDFRSIFKEDFNHFCRTYLPFIINRTIYLRLSDNEDAPYQYAHFQSAGFIFDQFDNLRYLTLENVSSDPKINQFFFSNLYHLHNLTHLKFINCRLHTISSGDFQDVIDQIWNLPKLTHCYFDFCSRGTSHFCIPTSVSTSLQCLTILENWWHSNKFVDLLKKTPHLRTFVVSLQTFKIDEIPSLYEFPLSSKNLSVKRLILYKVDTQRLMINLLQLLPNVSHLKVEIFFMKLDGNEWEQIIV
;
A
#
# COMPACT_ATOMS: atom_id res chain seq x y z
N MET A 1 56.24 -2.33 1.64
CA MET A 1 54.92 -1.97 1.09
C MET A 1 53.94 -1.88 2.25
N THR A 2 53.70 -0.67 2.76
CA THR A 2 52.69 -0.43 3.80
C THR A 2 51.32 -0.48 3.15
N THR A 3 50.57 -1.55 3.40
CA THR A 3 49.14 -1.59 3.12
C THR A 3 48.49 -0.46 3.92
N ASN A 4 48.08 0.61 3.23
CA ASN A 4 47.25 1.65 3.82
C ASN A 4 45.96 0.98 4.27
N LYS A 5 45.90 0.63 5.56
CA LYS A 5 44.70 0.09 6.18
C LYS A 5 43.72 1.28 6.24
N MET A 6 42.74 1.31 5.34
CA MET A 6 41.63 2.24 5.51
C MET A 6 40.98 1.92 6.85
N ILE A 7 41.05 2.87 7.76
CA ILE A 7 40.38 2.81 9.04
C ILE A 7 39.00 3.41 8.79
N LEU A 8 37.93 2.69 9.07
CA LEU A 8 36.55 3.14 8.82
C LEU A 8 36.31 4.51 9.48
N GLU A 9 36.87 4.71 10.67
CA GLU A 9 36.84 5.93 11.46
C GLU A 9 37.54 7.12 10.79
N SER A 10 38.32 6.92 9.73
CA SER A 10 38.93 8.01 8.96
C SER A 10 38.00 8.61 7.89
N LEU A 11 36.87 7.95 7.59
CA LEU A 11 35.86 8.51 6.69
C LEU A 11 35.25 9.79 7.29
N SER A 12 34.76 10.70 6.45
CA SER A 12 34.11 11.93 6.90
C SER A 12 32.68 11.67 7.37
N ASN A 13 32.11 12.62 8.14
CA ASN A 13 30.74 12.49 8.63
C ASN A 13 29.72 12.50 7.49
N GLU A 14 29.99 13.30 6.46
CA GLU A 14 29.15 13.45 5.28
C GLU A 14 29.00 12.11 4.55
N LEU A 15 30.12 11.39 4.35
CA LEU A 15 30.09 10.06 3.74
C LEU A 15 29.30 9.05 4.57
N PHE A 16 29.42 9.10 5.91
CA PHE A 16 28.61 8.23 6.76
C PHE A 16 27.13 8.57 6.68
N ILE A 17 26.76 9.85 6.63
CA ILE A 17 25.37 10.27 6.50
C ILE A 17 24.79 9.79 5.18
N GLU A 18 25.50 10.01 4.06
CA GLU A 18 25.08 9.54 2.74
C GLU A 18 24.90 8.03 2.70
N LEU A 19 25.82 7.27 3.32
CA LEU A 19 25.69 5.82 3.42
C LEU A 19 24.52 5.42 4.32
N PHE A 20 24.37 6.03 5.49
CA PHE A 20 23.32 5.70 6.44
C PHE A 20 21.93 5.98 5.86
N GLU A 21 21.74 7.01 5.04
CA GLU A 21 20.46 7.28 4.37
C GLU A 21 20.01 6.16 3.41
N LEU A 22 20.91 5.25 3.01
CA LEU A 22 20.58 4.09 2.16
C LEU A 22 20.07 2.87 2.93
N PHE A 23 20.35 2.79 4.23
CA PHE A 23 20.06 1.62 5.06
C PHE A 23 18.77 1.73 5.85
N ASP A 24 18.27 0.58 6.30
CA ASP A 24 17.16 0.52 7.25
C ASP A 24 17.62 0.94 8.65
N ALA A 25 16.76 1.65 9.38
CA ALA A 25 17.05 2.14 10.73
C ALA A 25 17.27 1.00 11.72
N VAL A 26 16.56 -0.13 11.59
CA VAL A 26 16.77 -1.31 12.45
C VAL A 26 18.21 -1.78 12.31
N ASP A 27 18.68 -1.97 11.08
CA ASP A 27 20.05 -2.42 10.81
C ASP A 27 21.10 -1.40 11.25
N LEU A 28 20.85 -0.11 11.00
CA LEU A 28 21.75 0.98 11.39
C LEU A 28 21.94 1.06 12.91
N PHE A 29 20.85 1.06 13.66
CA PHE A 29 20.95 1.14 15.11
C PHE A 29 21.55 -0.15 15.68
N ARG A 30 21.20 -1.31 15.13
CA ARG A 30 21.83 -2.58 15.54
C ARG A 30 23.34 -2.59 15.30
N ALA A 31 23.79 -2.08 14.16
CA ALA A 31 25.19 -2.12 13.78
C ALA A 31 26.04 -1.03 14.44
N PHE A 32 25.52 0.20 14.56
CA PHE A 32 26.34 1.37 14.89
C PHE A 32 26.01 2.02 16.24
N TYR A 33 24.82 1.79 16.80
CA TYR A 33 24.44 2.41 18.07
C TYR A 33 25.23 1.78 19.22
N GLY A 34 25.83 2.63 20.06
CA GLY A 34 26.64 2.21 21.20
C GLY A 34 28.10 1.91 20.86
N LEU A 35 28.51 1.91 19.59
CA LEU A 35 29.90 1.66 19.21
C LEU A 35 30.85 2.79 19.67
N ASN A 36 30.47 4.04 19.40
CA ASN A 36 31.16 5.23 19.89
C ASN A 36 30.25 6.47 19.81
N THR A 37 30.67 7.56 20.46
CA THR A 37 29.92 8.81 20.52
C THR A 37 29.70 9.45 19.15
N ARG A 38 30.65 9.30 18.23
CA ARG A 38 30.56 9.82 16.87
C ARG A 38 29.43 9.14 16.09
N PHE A 39 29.36 7.81 16.09
CA PHE A 39 28.29 7.08 15.41
C PHE A 39 26.92 7.33 16.04
N ASN A 40 26.84 7.39 17.37
CA ASN A 40 25.60 7.76 18.05
C ASN A 40 25.12 9.14 17.61
N SER A 41 26.03 10.12 17.54
CA SER A 41 25.72 11.45 17.04
C SER A 41 25.24 11.39 15.59
N LEU A 42 25.93 10.68 14.71
CA LEU A 42 25.55 10.57 13.30
C LEU A 42 24.15 9.95 13.13
N LEU A 43 23.87 8.85 13.83
CA LEU A 43 22.56 8.22 13.82
C LEU A 43 21.46 9.18 14.26
N ILE A 44 21.70 9.99 15.30
CA ILE A 44 20.72 10.96 15.82
C ILE A 44 20.54 12.16 14.88
N HIS A 45 21.46 12.46 13.97
CA HIS A 45 21.35 13.64 13.07
C HIS A 45 20.83 13.31 11.66
N LEU A 46 20.44 12.05 11.40
CA LEU A 46 19.82 11.70 10.12
C LEU A 46 18.50 12.44 9.92
N ARG A 47 18.26 12.82 8.65
CA ARG A 47 17.11 13.63 8.24
C ARG A 47 15.81 12.83 8.19
N GLY A 48 15.91 11.55 7.87
CA GLY A 48 14.75 10.67 7.76
C GLY A 48 15.15 9.22 7.98
N TYR A 49 14.25 8.47 8.61
CA TYR A 49 14.46 7.05 8.89
C TYR A 49 13.49 6.20 8.09
N ARG A 50 14.03 5.10 7.56
CA ARG A 50 13.24 4.01 7.01
C ARG A 50 13.23 2.91 8.04
N VAL A 51 12.04 2.52 8.48
CA VAL A 51 11.86 1.48 9.50
C VAL A 51 11.09 0.33 8.88
N ASP A 52 11.78 -0.75 8.54
CA ASP A 52 11.21 -1.98 7.98
C ASP A 52 11.31 -3.14 8.99
N PHE A 53 10.18 -3.49 9.59
CA PHE A 53 10.09 -4.59 10.56
C PHE A 53 9.74 -5.95 9.92
N ARG A 54 9.83 -6.10 8.60
CA ARG A 54 9.43 -7.35 7.93
C ARG A 54 10.30 -8.56 8.25
N SER A 55 11.57 -8.38 8.64
CA SER A 55 12.50 -9.49 8.89
C SER A 55 13.13 -9.42 10.28
N ILE A 56 12.53 -8.64 11.18
CA ILE A 56 13.00 -8.48 12.55
C ILE A 56 12.50 -9.65 13.40
N PHE A 57 13.33 -10.15 14.31
CA PHE A 57 12.88 -11.08 15.35
C PHE A 57 12.09 -10.36 16.43
N LYS A 58 11.23 -11.08 17.14
CA LYS A 58 10.37 -10.52 18.19
C LYS A 58 11.14 -9.78 19.29
N GLU A 59 12.26 -10.32 19.75
CA GLU A 59 13.08 -9.72 20.81
C GLU A 59 13.70 -8.40 20.33
N ASP A 60 14.26 -8.42 19.12
CA ASP A 60 14.86 -7.25 18.47
C ASP A 60 13.81 -6.16 18.21
N PHE A 61 12.60 -6.55 17.80
CA PHE A 61 11.46 -5.64 17.64
C PHE A 61 11.11 -4.92 18.93
N ASN A 62 10.92 -5.69 20.01
CA ASN A 62 10.56 -5.12 21.30
C ASN A 62 11.66 -4.19 21.84
N HIS A 63 12.93 -4.59 21.66
CA HIS A 63 14.06 -3.76 22.04
C HIS A 63 14.11 -2.46 21.23
N PHE A 64 13.96 -2.55 19.91
CA PHE A 64 13.98 -1.38 19.01
C PHE A 64 12.84 -0.42 19.32
N CYS A 65 11.63 -0.94 19.46
CA CYS A 65 10.43 -0.18 19.83
C CYS A 65 10.59 0.54 21.17
N ARG A 66 11.22 -0.07 22.17
CA ARG A 66 11.41 0.59 23.48
C ARG A 66 12.59 1.56 23.51
N THR A 67 13.65 1.24 22.78
CA THR A 67 14.96 1.90 22.96
C THR A 67 15.27 2.91 21.87
N TYR A 68 14.84 2.71 20.63
CA TYR A 68 15.30 3.53 19.50
C TYR A 68 14.16 4.29 18.83
N LEU A 69 13.03 3.62 18.57
CA LEU A 69 11.89 4.21 17.87
C LEU A 69 11.41 5.54 18.49
N PRO A 70 11.30 5.71 19.82
CA PRO A 70 10.85 6.97 20.42
C PRO A 70 11.74 8.18 20.07
N PHE A 71 13.02 7.96 19.79
CA PHE A 71 13.98 9.04 19.45
C PHE A 71 13.94 9.46 17.97
N ILE A 72 13.34 8.62 17.12
CA ILE A 72 13.32 8.79 15.66
C ILE A 72 11.91 8.86 15.08
N ILE A 73 10.87 8.67 15.90
CA ILE A 73 9.48 8.54 15.48
C ILE A 73 9.02 9.70 14.58
N ASN A 74 9.27 10.94 15.02
CA ASN A 74 8.90 12.15 14.29
C ASN A 74 9.69 12.36 12.99
N ARG A 75 10.77 11.60 12.77
CA ARG A 75 11.61 11.64 11.55
C ARG A 75 11.48 10.37 10.73
N THR A 76 10.61 9.45 11.12
CA THR A 76 10.33 8.25 10.34
C THR A 76 9.57 8.64 9.08
N ILE A 77 10.18 8.43 7.92
CA ILE A 77 9.59 8.74 6.60
C ILE A 77 8.92 7.51 5.98
N TYR A 78 9.38 6.32 6.36
CA TYR A 78 8.89 5.03 5.88
C TYR A 78 8.71 4.09 7.06
N LEU A 79 7.54 3.48 7.16
CA LEU A 79 7.22 2.45 8.15
C LEU A 79 6.63 1.23 7.45
N ARG A 80 7.20 0.06 7.74
CA ARG A 80 6.61 -1.23 7.36
C ARG A 80 6.44 -2.10 8.61
N LEU A 81 5.22 -2.57 8.78
CA LEU A 81 4.82 -3.51 9.83
C LEU A 81 4.31 -4.79 9.17
N SER A 82 4.60 -5.93 9.79
CA SER A 82 4.16 -7.23 9.30
C SER A 82 3.93 -8.21 10.45
N ASP A 83 2.78 -8.86 10.49
CA ASP A 83 2.61 -10.06 11.32
C ASP A 83 3.10 -11.27 10.51
N ASN A 84 4.40 -11.57 10.61
CA ASN A 84 5.01 -12.76 9.99
C ASN A 84 5.25 -13.86 11.03
N GLU A 85 5.75 -15.02 10.58
CA GLU A 85 6.07 -16.14 11.48
C GLU A 85 7.24 -15.83 12.42
N ASP A 86 8.22 -15.03 11.97
CA ASP A 86 9.42 -14.68 12.75
C ASP A 86 9.17 -13.68 13.88
N ALA A 87 8.14 -12.85 13.75
CA ALA A 87 7.69 -11.88 14.74
C ALA A 87 6.16 -11.78 14.67
N PRO A 88 5.45 -12.74 15.29
CA PRO A 88 4.00 -12.72 15.33
C PRO A 88 3.50 -11.60 16.25
N TYR A 89 2.32 -11.07 15.94
CA TYR A 89 1.64 -10.02 16.70
C TYR A 89 2.41 -8.69 16.80
N GLN A 90 3.25 -8.37 15.80
CA GLN A 90 3.93 -7.07 15.71
C GLN A 90 2.95 -5.91 15.88
N TYR A 91 1.77 -5.99 15.27
CA TYR A 91 0.78 -4.92 15.37
C TYR A 91 0.30 -4.70 16.80
N ALA A 92 -0.05 -5.77 17.51
CA ALA A 92 -0.47 -5.70 18.90
C ALA A 92 0.66 -5.19 19.80
N HIS A 93 1.89 -5.61 19.54
CA HIS A 93 3.06 -5.14 20.27
C HIS A 93 3.35 -3.66 20.03
N PHE A 94 3.26 -3.22 18.77
CA PHE A 94 3.39 -1.82 18.38
C PHE A 94 2.39 -0.92 19.12
N GLN A 95 1.12 -1.34 19.13
CA GLN A 95 0.07 -0.65 19.91
C GLN A 95 0.36 -0.69 21.42
N SER A 96 0.76 -1.84 21.96
CA SER A 96 1.05 -1.99 23.40
C SER A 96 2.25 -1.16 23.87
N ALA A 97 3.16 -0.82 22.96
CA ALA A 97 4.28 0.07 23.20
C ALA A 97 3.86 1.56 23.21
N GLY A 98 2.58 1.85 22.98
CA GLY A 98 2.02 3.20 23.02
C GLY A 98 2.20 3.99 21.72
N PHE A 99 2.58 3.32 20.63
CA PHE A 99 2.73 3.97 19.34
C PHE A 99 1.37 4.14 18.67
N ILE A 100 1.12 5.35 18.18
CA ILE A 100 -0.04 5.74 17.38
C ILE A 100 0.44 6.55 16.17
N PHE A 101 -0.33 6.54 15.08
CA PHE A 101 0.14 7.11 13.81
C PHE A 101 0.24 8.65 13.80
N ASP A 102 -0.44 9.33 14.73
CA ASP A 102 -0.30 10.78 14.93
C ASP A 102 1.11 11.21 15.35
N GLN A 103 1.90 10.32 15.96
CA GLN A 103 3.29 10.60 16.34
C GLN A 103 4.25 10.62 15.13
N PHE A 104 3.81 10.10 13.98
CA PHE A 104 4.62 9.96 12.78
C PHE A 104 4.41 11.12 11.79
N ASP A 105 4.67 12.35 12.24
CA ASP A 105 4.40 13.60 11.49
C ASP A 105 4.96 13.59 10.05
N ASN A 106 6.15 13.02 9.87
CA ASN A 106 6.86 13.01 8.59
C ASN A 106 6.64 11.74 7.77
N LEU A 107 5.71 10.87 8.16
CA LEU A 107 5.47 9.61 7.46
C LEU A 107 4.92 9.87 6.06
N ARG A 108 5.64 9.36 5.06
CA ARG A 108 5.28 9.46 3.64
C ARG A 108 4.91 8.11 3.04
N TYR A 109 5.42 7.04 3.63
CA TYR A 109 5.24 5.67 3.14
C TYR A 109 4.82 4.77 4.30
N LEU A 110 3.65 4.14 4.17
CA LEU A 110 3.17 3.14 5.11
C LEU A 110 2.90 1.83 4.37
N THR A 111 3.48 0.74 4.85
CA THR A 111 3.19 -0.61 4.38
C THR A 111 2.73 -1.46 5.56
N LEU A 112 1.55 -2.03 5.44
CA LEU A 112 0.98 -2.99 6.39
C LEU A 112 0.86 -4.32 5.66
N GLU A 113 1.50 -5.35 6.20
CA GLU A 113 1.55 -6.68 5.60
C GLU A 113 1.01 -7.74 6.55
N ASN A 114 0.28 -8.72 6.02
CA ASN A 114 -0.27 -9.84 6.79
C ASN A 114 -1.12 -9.41 8.00
N VAL A 115 -1.79 -8.24 7.93
CA VAL A 115 -2.68 -7.77 9.01
C VAL A 115 -3.71 -8.85 9.32
N SER A 116 -3.70 -9.30 10.58
CA SER A 116 -4.57 -10.37 11.02
C SER A 116 -6.04 -9.94 11.01
N SER A 117 -6.92 -10.94 11.03
CA SER A 117 -8.37 -10.78 11.11
C SER A 117 -8.89 -10.22 12.43
N ASP A 118 -8.02 -9.82 13.37
CA ASP A 118 -8.44 -9.36 14.69
C ASP A 118 -9.15 -8.00 14.60
N PRO A 119 -10.42 -7.90 15.03
CA PRO A 119 -11.19 -6.65 15.01
C PRO A 119 -10.49 -5.49 15.74
N LYS A 120 -9.76 -5.75 16.83
CA LYS A 120 -9.10 -4.71 17.62
C LYS A 120 -7.93 -4.10 16.86
N ILE A 121 -7.16 -4.95 16.20
CA ILE A 121 -6.04 -4.56 15.33
C ILE A 121 -6.60 -3.72 14.19
N ASN A 122 -7.62 -4.21 13.49
CA ASN A 122 -8.28 -3.47 12.42
C ASN A 122 -8.77 -2.10 12.91
N GLN A 123 -9.57 -2.05 13.98
CA GLN A 123 -10.08 -0.80 14.55
C GLN A 123 -8.95 0.17 14.90
N PHE A 124 -7.86 -0.31 15.50
CA PHE A 124 -6.71 0.53 15.83
C PHE A 124 -6.07 1.16 14.59
N PHE A 125 -5.78 0.40 13.53
CA PHE A 125 -5.17 0.97 12.32
C PHE A 125 -6.09 1.99 11.67
N PHE A 126 -7.35 1.62 11.51
CA PHE A 126 -8.32 2.41 10.76
C PHE A 126 -8.76 3.68 11.46
N SER A 127 -8.87 3.65 12.79
CA SER A 127 -9.16 4.85 13.56
C SER A 127 -8.00 5.85 13.64
N ASN A 128 -6.83 5.55 13.08
CA ASN A 128 -5.67 6.44 13.14
C ASN A 128 -5.16 6.90 11.77
N LEU A 129 -5.77 6.45 10.66
CA LEU A 129 -5.32 6.82 9.31
C LEU A 129 -5.48 8.30 9.01
N TYR A 130 -6.50 8.97 9.55
CA TYR A 130 -6.77 10.38 9.28
C TYR A 130 -5.66 11.33 9.74
N HIS A 131 -4.80 10.90 10.68
CA HIS A 131 -3.65 11.69 11.14
C HIS A 131 -2.50 11.74 10.13
N LEU A 132 -2.47 10.81 9.16
CA LEU A 132 -1.39 10.63 8.20
C LEU A 132 -1.46 11.60 7.01
N HIS A 133 -1.58 12.90 7.29
CA HIS A 133 -1.76 13.97 6.30
C HIS A 133 -0.58 14.11 5.30
N ASN A 134 0.62 13.63 5.66
CA ASN A 134 1.80 13.64 4.80
C ASN A 134 1.99 12.36 3.97
N LEU A 135 1.09 11.39 4.12
CA LEU A 135 1.19 10.10 3.46
C LEU A 135 1.03 10.25 1.95
N THR A 136 2.01 9.74 1.22
CA THR A 136 2.03 9.73 -0.25
C THR A 136 1.83 8.34 -0.81
N HIS A 137 2.22 7.32 -0.05
CA HIS A 137 2.14 5.91 -0.44
C HIS A 137 1.56 5.09 0.71
N LEU A 138 0.49 4.35 0.42
CA LEU A 138 -0.14 3.42 1.34
C LEU A 138 -0.23 2.04 0.68
N LYS A 139 0.23 1.01 1.39
CA LYS A 139 0.15 -0.38 0.92
C LYS A 139 -0.42 -1.29 1.99
N PHE A 140 -1.42 -2.07 1.62
CA PHE A 140 -1.92 -3.22 2.35
C PHE A 140 -1.55 -4.46 1.55
N ILE A 141 -0.79 -5.38 2.13
CA ILE A 141 -0.29 -6.59 1.47
C ILE A 141 -0.81 -7.80 2.23
N ASN A 142 -1.52 -8.71 1.55
CA ASN A 142 -2.12 -9.91 2.15
C ASN A 142 -2.87 -9.64 3.47
N CYS A 143 -3.61 -8.52 3.56
CA CYS A 143 -4.34 -8.15 4.76
C CYS A 143 -5.70 -8.86 4.84
N ARG A 144 -6.13 -9.28 6.04
CA ARG A 144 -7.45 -9.92 6.23
C ARG A 144 -8.36 -9.02 7.05
N LEU A 145 -9.27 -8.34 6.37
CA LEU A 145 -10.27 -7.48 7.01
C LEU A 145 -11.51 -8.32 7.33
N HIS A 146 -11.37 -9.21 8.31
CA HIS A 146 -12.51 -9.93 8.87
C HIS A 146 -13.31 -8.99 9.76
N THR A 147 -14.64 -9.10 9.73
CA THR A 147 -15.55 -8.58 10.77
C THR A 147 -15.61 -7.06 10.93
N ILE A 148 -15.17 -6.31 9.94
CA ILE A 148 -15.52 -4.90 9.82
C ILE A 148 -16.96 -4.88 9.29
N SER A 149 -17.91 -4.26 10.00
CA SER A 149 -19.26 -4.09 9.45
C SER A 149 -19.15 -3.34 8.11
N SER A 150 -20.13 -3.49 7.20
CA SER A 150 -20.04 -2.80 5.90
C SER A 150 -19.85 -1.28 6.04
N GLY A 151 -20.38 -0.69 7.12
CA GLY A 151 -20.17 0.72 7.48
C GLY A 151 -18.71 1.03 7.86
N ASP A 152 -18.13 0.26 8.77
CA ASP A 152 -16.76 0.49 9.23
C ASP A 152 -15.74 0.38 8.07
N PHE A 153 -15.98 -0.50 7.08
CA PHE A 153 -15.08 -0.65 5.93
C PHE A 153 -15.26 0.51 4.95
N GLN A 154 -16.49 1.01 4.79
CA GLN A 154 -16.74 2.24 4.03
C GLN A 154 -16.00 3.43 4.64
N ASP A 155 -16.06 3.59 5.96
CA ASP A 155 -15.39 4.67 6.68
C ASP A 155 -13.87 4.64 6.45
N VAL A 156 -13.27 3.45 6.41
CA VAL A 156 -11.84 3.27 6.08
C VAL A 156 -11.53 3.75 4.68
N ILE A 157 -12.30 3.29 3.70
CA ILE A 157 -12.08 3.65 2.30
C ILE A 157 -12.25 5.16 2.13
N ASP A 158 -13.24 5.77 2.76
CA ASP A 158 -13.49 7.22 2.72
C ASP A 158 -12.34 8.02 3.36
N GLN A 159 -11.82 7.55 4.50
CA GLN A 159 -10.65 8.17 5.13
C GLN A 159 -9.42 8.12 4.21
N ILE A 160 -9.14 6.96 3.61
CA ILE A 160 -8.01 6.81 2.68
C ILE A 160 -8.18 7.73 1.47
N TRP A 161 -9.40 7.82 0.92
CA TRP A 161 -9.69 8.69 -0.23
C TRP A 161 -9.53 10.18 0.09
N ASN A 162 -9.76 10.57 1.34
CA ASN A 162 -9.62 11.93 1.83
C ASN A 162 -8.17 12.34 2.16
N LEU A 163 -7.19 11.42 2.06
CA LEU A 163 -5.79 11.75 2.33
C LEU A 163 -5.24 12.73 1.28
N PRO A 164 -4.86 13.96 1.66
CA PRO A 164 -4.66 15.06 0.71
C PRO A 164 -3.41 14.90 -0.16
N LYS A 165 -2.41 14.11 0.29
CA LYS A 165 -1.15 13.88 -0.42
C LYS A 165 -0.99 12.47 -0.96
N LEU A 166 -1.99 11.61 -0.77
CA LEU A 166 -1.91 10.20 -1.16
C LEU A 166 -1.92 10.08 -2.68
N THR A 167 -0.80 9.67 -3.26
CA THR A 167 -0.66 9.51 -4.72
C THR A 167 -0.69 8.05 -5.15
N HIS A 168 -0.26 7.14 -4.27
CA HIS A 168 -0.17 5.71 -4.53
C HIS A 168 -0.87 4.92 -3.44
N CYS A 169 -1.86 4.12 -3.84
CA CYS A 169 -2.55 3.22 -2.94
C CYS A 169 -2.54 1.80 -3.51
N TYR A 170 -2.14 0.84 -2.68
CA TYR A 170 -2.11 -0.57 -3.03
C TYR A 170 -2.94 -1.34 -2.01
N PHE A 171 -3.92 -2.05 -2.50
CA PHE A 171 -4.85 -2.86 -1.74
C PHE A 171 -4.75 -4.31 -2.20
N ASP A 172 -4.20 -5.13 -1.33
CA ASP A 172 -4.24 -6.58 -1.42
C ASP A 172 -4.79 -7.07 -0.09
N PHE A 173 -6.12 -7.13 -0.03
CA PHE A 173 -6.84 -7.61 1.12
C PHE A 173 -7.95 -8.57 0.72
N CYS A 174 -8.22 -9.54 1.58
CA CYS A 174 -9.35 -10.45 1.45
C CYS A 174 -10.39 -10.11 2.51
N SER A 175 -11.56 -9.60 2.10
CA SER A 175 -12.71 -9.40 2.99
C SER A 175 -13.59 -10.64 2.98
N ARG A 176 -13.49 -11.50 4.01
CA ARG A 176 -14.47 -12.58 4.20
C ARG A 176 -15.76 -11.99 4.75
N GLY A 177 -16.76 -11.79 3.90
CA GLY A 177 -18.14 -11.46 4.31
C GLY A 177 -18.76 -10.24 3.62
N THR A 178 -17.97 -9.24 3.26
CA THR A 178 -18.40 -8.20 2.30
C THR A 178 -17.98 -8.67 0.92
N SER A 179 -18.95 -9.03 0.09
CA SER A 179 -18.66 -9.65 -1.19
C SER A 179 -17.99 -8.70 -2.19
N HIS A 180 -17.85 -7.38 -1.94
CA HIS A 180 -17.31 -6.46 -2.95
C HIS A 180 -16.54 -5.29 -2.34
N PHE A 181 -15.62 -4.73 -3.13
CA PHE A 181 -14.98 -3.44 -2.81
C PHE A 181 -16.04 -2.33 -2.66
N CYS A 182 -15.85 -1.45 -1.68
CA CYS A 182 -16.75 -0.32 -1.41
C CYS A 182 -16.40 0.89 -2.26
N ILE A 183 -17.41 1.65 -2.69
CA ILE A 183 -17.20 2.87 -3.47
C ILE A 183 -17.06 4.05 -2.51
N PRO A 184 -15.94 4.79 -2.56
CA PRO A 184 -15.74 5.94 -1.70
C PRO A 184 -16.87 6.97 -1.87
N THR A 185 -17.32 7.56 -0.77
CA THR A 185 -18.29 8.65 -0.78
C THR A 185 -17.64 9.95 -1.24
N SER A 186 -16.37 10.16 -0.91
CA SER A 186 -15.58 11.33 -1.28
C SER A 186 -14.79 11.16 -2.59
N VAL A 187 -14.42 12.28 -3.20
CA VAL A 187 -13.59 12.31 -4.41
C VAL A 187 -12.14 12.53 -3.98
N SER A 188 -11.23 11.63 -4.38
CA SER A 188 -9.80 11.84 -4.14
C SER A 188 -9.26 12.85 -5.15
N THR A 189 -8.58 13.88 -4.64
CA THR A 189 -7.94 14.93 -5.44
C THR A 189 -6.46 14.66 -5.73
N SER A 190 -5.89 13.63 -5.11
CA SER A 190 -4.44 13.38 -5.08
C SER A 190 -4.03 12.05 -5.72
N LEU A 191 -4.93 11.06 -5.70
CA LEU A 191 -4.60 9.68 -6.08
C LEU A 191 -4.32 9.56 -7.58
N GLN A 192 -3.14 9.02 -7.91
CA GLN A 192 -2.65 8.85 -9.28
C GLN A 192 -2.39 7.38 -9.64
N CYS A 193 -2.13 6.53 -8.65
CA CYS A 193 -1.90 5.11 -8.81
C CYS A 193 -2.74 4.33 -7.81
N LEU A 194 -3.58 3.44 -8.32
CA LEU A 194 -4.43 2.58 -7.51
C LEU A 194 -4.21 1.14 -7.95
N THR A 195 -3.93 0.27 -6.99
CA THR A 195 -3.90 -1.18 -7.18
C THR A 195 -4.91 -1.81 -6.24
N ILE A 196 -5.81 -2.65 -6.78
CA ILE A 196 -6.78 -3.41 -5.99
C ILE A 196 -6.75 -4.87 -6.47
N LEU A 197 -6.23 -5.76 -5.63
CA LEU A 197 -6.12 -7.19 -5.87
C LEU A 197 -7.05 -7.98 -4.95
N GLU A 198 -7.33 -9.23 -5.33
CA GLU A 198 -8.08 -10.21 -4.53
C GLU A 198 -9.47 -9.74 -4.02
N ASN A 199 -10.08 -8.78 -4.72
CA ASN A 199 -11.39 -8.20 -4.42
C ASN A 199 -12.40 -8.54 -5.52
N TRP A 200 -13.68 -8.74 -5.16
CA TRP A 200 -14.74 -8.92 -6.15
C TRP A 200 -15.37 -7.56 -6.50
N TRP A 201 -15.81 -7.45 -7.75
CA TRP A 201 -16.32 -6.21 -8.32
C TRP A 201 -17.73 -6.42 -8.87
N HIS A 202 -18.59 -5.42 -8.64
CA HIS A 202 -19.73 -5.22 -9.51
C HIS A 202 -19.34 -4.25 -10.64
N SER A 203 -19.81 -4.50 -11.85
CA SER A 203 -19.49 -3.68 -13.03
C SER A 203 -19.87 -2.21 -12.85
N ASN A 204 -21.07 -1.92 -12.32
CA ASN A 204 -21.52 -0.54 -12.06
C ASN A 204 -20.59 0.24 -11.10
N LYS A 205 -20.06 -0.45 -10.08
CA LYS A 205 -19.14 0.14 -9.08
C LYS A 205 -17.81 0.58 -9.69
N PHE A 206 -17.34 -0.09 -10.74
CA PHE A 206 -16.06 0.24 -11.38
C PHE A 206 -16.03 1.68 -11.93
N VAL A 207 -17.07 2.08 -12.65
CA VAL A 207 -17.17 3.45 -13.21
C VAL A 207 -17.30 4.48 -12.10
N ASP A 208 -18.07 4.17 -11.06
CA ASP A 208 -18.25 5.09 -9.95
C ASP A 208 -16.95 5.31 -9.18
N LEU A 209 -16.13 4.27 -8.99
CA LEU A 209 -14.79 4.41 -8.41
C LEU A 209 -13.91 5.38 -9.23
N LEU A 210 -13.94 5.23 -10.56
CA LEU A 210 -13.15 6.06 -11.45
C LEU A 210 -13.62 7.53 -11.45
N LYS A 211 -14.92 7.77 -11.31
CA LYS A 211 -15.46 9.13 -11.08
C LYS A 211 -15.00 9.71 -9.74
N LYS A 212 -14.81 8.87 -8.72
CA LYS A 212 -14.27 9.26 -7.40
C LYS A 212 -12.73 9.39 -7.39
N THR A 213 -12.06 9.12 -8.51
CA THR A 213 -10.59 9.20 -8.66
C THR A 213 -10.19 9.89 -9.97
N PRO A 214 -10.60 11.15 -10.19
CA PRO A 214 -10.48 11.83 -11.49
C PRO A 214 -9.04 12.08 -11.97
N HIS A 215 -8.03 11.93 -11.11
CA HIS A 215 -6.62 12.10 -11.45
C HIS A 215 -5.86 10.77 -11.59
N LEU A 216 -6.56 9.64 -11.57
CA LEU A 216 -5.97 8.31 -11.66
C LEU A 216 -5.29 8.11 -13.03
N ARG A 217 -3.98 7.85 -13.02
CA ARG A 217 -3.17 7.61 -14.22
C ARG A 217 -2.87 6.14 -14.43
N THR A 218 -2.62 5.42 -13.33
CA THR A 218 -2.34 3.99 -13.32
C THR A 218 -3.40 3.28 -12.51
N PHE A 219 -4.07 2.32 -13.13
CA PHE A 219 -5.01 1.46 -12.45
C PHE A 219 -4.64 -0.01 -12.64
N VAL A 220 -4.54 -0.72 -11.53
CA VAL A 220 -4.25 -2.14 -11.49
C VAL A 220 -5.40 -2.83 -10.76
N VAL A 221 -6.04 -3.81 -11.39
CA VAL A 221 -7.23 -4.44 -10.83
C VAL A 221 -7.26 -5.94 -11.12
N SER A 222 -7.66 -6.74 -10.14
CA SER A 222 -8.03 -8.14 -10.33
C SER A 222 -9.52 -8.25 -10.66
N LEU A 223 -9.86 -8.97 -11.73
CA LEU A 223 -11.21 -9.10 -12.25
C LEU A 223 -11.64 -10.58 -12.23
N GLN A 224 -12.04 -11.07 -11.06
CA GLN A 224 -12.59 -12.41 -10.91
C GLN A 224 -14.11 -12.37 -10.74
N THR A 225 -14.83 -13.14 -11.56
CA THR A 225 -16.27 -13.39 -11.49
C THR A 225 -16.51 -14.86 -11.14
N PHE A 226 -16.79 -15.17 -9.87
CA PHE A 226 -16.97 -16.57 -9.44
C PHE A 226 -18.40 -17.10 -9.65
N LYS A 227 -19.36 -16.27 -10.08
CA LYS A 227 -20.75 -16.69 -10.28
C LYS A 227 -21.16 -16.59 -11.74
N ILE A 228 -21.23 -17.76 -12.38
CA ILE A 228 -21.77 -17.96 -13.73
C ILE A 228 -23.27 -17.56 -13.81
N ASP A 229 -23.97 -17.56 -12.68
CA ASP A 229 -25.43 -17.35 -12.61
C ASP A 229 -25.84 -15.89 -12.34
N GLU A 230 -24.89 -15.03 -11.97
CA GLU A 230 -25.09 -13.58 -11.85
C GLU A 230 -24.31 -12.88 -12.96
N ILE A 231 -24.59 -13.25 -14.21
CA ILE A 231 -24.31 -12.39 -15.36
C ILE A 231 -25.50 -11.45 -15.43
N PRO A 232 -25.51 -10.27 -14.76
CA PRO A 232 -26.57 -9.30 -15.01
C PRO A 232 -26.58 -9.01 -16.51
N SER A 233 -27.68 -9.40 -17.14
CA SER A 233 -28.17 -8.72 -18.33
C SER A 233 -28.11 -7.22 -18.03
N LEU A 234 -27.53 -6.46 -18.97
CA LEU A 234 -27.27 -5.00 -18.91
C LEU A 234 -25.88 -4.59 -18.37
N TYR A 235 -24.84 -5.12 -19.00
CA TYR A 235 -23.51 -4.48 -19.01
C TYR A 235 -23.45 -3.35 -20.04
N GLU A 236 -24.30 -2.35 -19.90
CA GLU A 236 -24.07 -1.05 -20.54
C GLU A 236 -23.41 -0.16 -19.50
N PHE A 237 -22.10 -0.01 -19.61
CA PHE A 237 -21.49 1.11 -18.93
C PHE A 237 -22.02 2.39 -19.57
N PRO A 238 -22.47 3.38 -18.79
CA PRO A 238 -22.95 4.61 -19.37
C PRO A 238 -21.81 5.23 -20.18
N LEU A 239 -21.98 5.27 -21.51
CA LEU A 239 -21.05 5.78 -22.53
C LEU A 239 -20.66 7.28 -22.34
N SER A 240 -21.13 7.92 -21.28
CA SER A 240 -20.94 9.34 -20.99
C SER A 240 -19.65 9.67 -20.24
N SER A 241 -18.89 8.69 -19.75
CA SER A 241 -17.63 8.94 -19.02
C SER A 241 -16.40 9.10 -19.93
N LYS A 242 -16.50 9.94 -20.97
CA LYS A 242 -15.41 10.19 -21.94
C LYS A 242 -14.15 10.89 -21.40
N ASN A 243 -14.08 11.18 -20.09
CA ASN A 243 -13.03 12.01 -19.49
C ASN A 243 -12.26 11.30 -18.36
N LEU A 244 -12.12 9.97 -18.41
CA LEU A 244 -11.29 9.24 -17.45
C LEU A 244 -9.81 9.38 -17.80
N SER A 245 -8.97 9.67 -16.80
CA SER A 245 -7.56 10.01 -16.97
C SER A 245 -6.60 8.82 -17.01
N VAL A 246 -7.12 7.59 -16.93
CA VAL A 246 -6.31 6.37 -16.84
C VAL A 246 -5.54 6.17 -18.15
N LYS A 247 -4.21 6.13 -18.05
CA LYS A 247 -3.29 5.88 -19.17
C LYS A 247 -2.70 4.48 -19.14
N ARG A 248 -2.52 3.94 -17.94
CA ARG A 248 -1.95 2.62 -17.70
C ARG A 248 -2.98 1.75 -17.00
N LEU A 249 -3.32 0.64 -17.63
CA LEU A 249 -4.27 -0.34 -17.12
C LEU A 249 -3.59 -1.71 -17.03
N ILE A 250 -3.64 -2.33 -15.86
CA ILE A 250 -3.15 -3.70 -15.66
C ILE A 250 -4.30 -4.54 -15.10
N LEU A 251 -4.68 -5.56 -15.85
CA LEU A 251 -5.77 -6.46 -15.50
C LEU A 251 -5.18 -7.81 -15.08
N TYR A 252 -5.59 -8.29 -13.91
CA TYR A 252 -5.19 -9.58 -13.37
C TYR A 252 -6.38 -10.53 -13.28
N LYS A 253 -6.10 -11.83 -13.49
CA LYS A 253 -7.03 -12.95 -13.33
C LYS A 253 -8.37 -12.76 -14.08
N VAL A 254 -8.33 -12.17 -15.27
CA VAL A 254 -9.52 -11.91 -16.07
C VAL A 254 -10.13 -13.22 -16.58
N ASP A 255 -11.44 -13.35 -16.45
CA ASP A 255 -12.20 -14.55 -16.81
C ASP A 255 -13.26 -14.35 -17.90
N THR A 256 -13.61 -13.11 -18.26
CA THR A 256 -14.62 -12.82 -19.30
C THR A 256 -14.16 -11.79 -20.34
N GLN A 257 -14.30 -12.12 -21.63
CA GLN A 257 -13.89 -11.26 -22.75
C GLN A 257 -14.69 -9.96 -22.78
N ARG A 258 -16.01 -10.06 -22.59
CA ARG A 258 -16.95 -8.93 -22.61
C ARG A 258 -16.59 -7.85 -21.59
N LEU A 259 -16.11 -8.25 -20.42
CA LEU A 259 -15.71 -7.29 -19.39
C LEU A 259 -14.49 -6.48 -19.83
N MET A 260 -13.53 -7.10 -20.52
CA MET A 260 -12.39 -6.38 -21.09
C MET A 260 -12.82 -5.37 -22.15
N ILE A 261 -13.63 -5.81 -23.14
CA ILE A 261 -14.14 -4.94 -24.21
C ILE A 261 -14.79 -3.70 -23.60
N ASN A 262 -15.72 -3.92 -22.69
CA ASN A 262 -16.47 -2.85 -22.06
C ASN A 262 -15.59 -1.89 -21.25
N LEU A 263 -14.56 -2.41 -20.57
CA LEU A 263 -13.64 -1.62 -19.74
C LEU A 263 -12.67 -0.80 -20.60
N LEU A 264 -12.25 -1.32 -21.76
CA LEU A 264 -11.45 -0.58 -22.72
C LEU A 264 -12.26 0.49 -23.46
N GLN A 265 -13.52 0.20 -23.81
CA GLN A 265 -14.44 1.21 -24.35
C GLN A 265 -14.65 2.39 -23.39
N LEU A 266 -14.65 2.12 -22.08
CA LEU A 266 -14.72 3.13 -21.03
C LEU A 266 -13.44 3.94 -20.86
N LEU A 267 -12.29 3.38 -21.22
CA LEU A 267 -10.97 3.94 -20.99
C LEU A 267 -10.24 4.14 -22.32
N PRO A 268 -10.78 4.96 -23.24
CA PRO A 268 -10.22 5.13 -24.59
C PRO A 268 -8.82 5.75 -24.60
N ASN A 269 -8.39 6.34 -23.49
CA ASN A 269 -7.08 6.99 -23.35
C ASN A 269 -5.98 6.05 -22.81
N VAL A 270 -6.26 4.75 -22.64
CA VAL A 270 -5.27 3.77 -22.19
C VAL A 270 -4.23 3.56 -23.28
N SER A 271 -2.99 3.97 -23.00
CA SER A 271 -1.84 3.80 -23.89
C SER A 271 -0.95 2.62 -23.50
N HIS A 272 -1.14 2.06 -22.31
CA HIS A 272 -0.42 0.88 -21.85
C HIS A 272 -1.38 -0.10 -21.19
N LEU A 273 -1.58 -1.23 -21.85
CA LEU A 273 -2.42 -2.33 -21.38
C LEU A 273 -1.54 -3.55 -21.08
N LYS A 274 -1.69 -4.12 -19.89
CA LYS A 274 -1.18 -5.46 -19.57
C LYS A 274 -2.36 -6.30 -19.08
N VAL A 275 -2.54 -7.49 -19.66
CA VAL A 275 -3.59 -8.42 -19.26
C VAL A 275 -2.96 -9.75 -18.87
N GLU A 276 -3.32 -10.25 -17.69
CA GLU A 276 -3.02 -11.59 -17.24
C GLU A 276 -4.30 -12.42 -17.19
N ILE A 277 -4.36 -13.43 -18.04
CA ILE A 277 -5.54 -14.27 -18.27
C ILE A 277 -5.33 -15.59 -17.53
N PHE A 278 -6.35 -16.04 -16.78
CA PHE A 278 -6.24 -17.25 -15.96
C PHE A 278 -7.02 -18.44 -16.52
N PHE A 279 -8.24 -18.21 -17.02
CA PHE A 279 -9.15 -19.29 -17.45
C PHE A 279 -9.71 -19.13 -18.88
N MET A 280 -9.24 -18.15 -19.64
CA MET A 280 -9.72 -17.87 -21.00
C MET A 280 -8.64 -18.20 -22.02
N LYS A 281 -9.07 -18.79 -23.15
CA LYS A 281 -8.25 -18.92 -24.35
C LYS A 281 -8.78 -17.88 -25.32
N LEU A 282 -7.93 -16.95 -25.72
CA LEU A 282 -8.23 -15.95 -26.73
C LEU A 282 -7.48 -16.27 -28.01
N ASP A 283 -8.18 -16.34 -29.13
CA ASP A 283 -7.58 -16.36 -30.46
C ASP A 283 -7.28 -14.94 -30.97
N GLY A 284 -6.70 -14.85 -32.17
CA GLY A 284 -6.34 -13.56 -32.76
C GLY A 284 -7.54 -12.66 -33.08
N ASN A 285 -8.67 -13.24 -33.48
CA ASN A 285 -9.88 -12.47 -33.80
C ASN A 285 -10.52 -11.92 -32.52
N GLU A 286 -10.52 -12.70 -31.45
CA GLU A 286 -11.04 -12.28 -30.15
C GLU A 286 -10.18 -11.17 -29.55
N TRP A 287 -8.86 -11.20 -29.73
CA TRP A 287 -7.98 -10.07 -29.40
C TRP A 287 -8.26 -8.83 -30.22
N GLU A 288 -8.46 -8.98 -31.54
CA GLU A 288 -8.81 -7.87 -32.42
C GLU A 288 -10.08 -7.16 -31.96
N GLN A 289 -11.12 -7.92 -31.58
CA GLN A 289 -12.37 -7.36 -31.03
C GLN A 289 -12.20 -6.63 -29.69
N ILE A 290 -11.16 -6.94 -28.92
CA ILE A 290 -10.90 -6.30 -27.62
C ILE A 290 -10.17 -4.97 -27.80
N ILE A 291 -9.25 -4.89 -28.77
CA ILE A 291 -8.30 -3.77 -28.90
C ILE A 291 -8.70 -2.73 -29.96
N VAL A 292 -9.60 -3.08 -30.90
CA VAL A 292 -10.09 -2.22 -31.99
C VAL A 292 -11.45 -1.61 -31.61
#